data_AF-A0A0E3WUZ7-F1
#
_entry.id   AF-A0A0E3WUZ7-F1
#
_cell.length_a   1.000
_cell.length_b   1.000
_cell.length_c   1.000
_cell.angle_alpha   90.00
_cell.angle_beta   90.00
_cell.angle_gamma   90.00
#
_symmetry.space_group_name_H-M   'P 1'
#
loop_
_entity.id
_entity.type
_entity.pdbx_description
1 polymer ?
#
loop_
_entity_poly.entity_id
_entity_poly.type
_entity_poly.pdbx_seq_one_letter_code
_entity_poly.pdbx_strand_id
1 'polypeptide(L)'
;MPLKASELENYYLFTQQIPLINENRNLLYKNGFVVIENDVTNNRFKAEQVNATYRSLKVAGVPIFVTTDSLLHLYHIQFDETLKRIEEEEFYDKLWELDKAFLEASIEDYNEAKENNSDEEVTEAARRNVAYFAVALSLLEGKSDPNRIEAKSTEDQGSEKHSFEVPSFVKENVEAELALIEAHEGFETSPIFLYQEDYSQYVPRGHYTSSEKLMNYFKAMMWHGRISMLLRSGMITAEESTAEESTTEESMTESSALEELDKKARVQTFQALLISDHFDRDENLRARWDRIYDVTAFYVGFSDDLGPYEYAEALDAVFGDDRERVSFDNETLTALKVELEKYEGPKIYGGTGKIILAVPKLKTKLLMLQKVSGSWVNDTSQTPIFSISSVLLL
;
A
#
# COMPACT_ATOMS: atom_id res chain seq x y z
N MET A 1 0.08 -40.86 -4.69
CA MET A 1 0.45 -42.18 -5.24
C MET A 1 -0.53 -42.53 -6.34
N PRO A 2 -0.12 -43.18 -7.44
CA PRO A 2 -1.05 -43.51 -8.50
C PRO A 2 -2.06 -44.59 -8.07
N LEU A 3 -3.36 -44.34 -8.29
CA LEU A 3 -4.49 -45.20 -7.91
C LEU A 3 -4.85 -46.19 -9.03
N LYS A 4 -5.19 -47.43 -8.68
CA LYS A 4 -5.81 -48.38 -9.62
C LYS A 4 -7.32 -48.43 -9.40
N ALA A 5 -8.09 -48.52 -10.49
CA ALA A 5 -9.56 -48.62 -10.43
C ALA A 5 -10.06 -49.79 -9.57
N SER A 6 -9.32 -50.90 -9.52
CA SER A 6 -9.64 -52.08 -8.70
C SER A 6 -9.49 -51.87 -7.19
N GLU A 7 -8.79 -50.81 -6.78
CA GLU A 7 -8.55 -50.46 -5.38
C GLU A 7 -9.57 -49.42 -4.87
N LEU A 8 -10.46 -48.94 -5.74
CA LEU A 8 -11.46 -47.91 -5.43
C LEU A 8 -12.80 -48.53 -5.05
N GLU A 9 -13.21 -48.32 -3.80
CA GLU A 9 -14.56 -48.66 -3.36
C GLU A 9 -15.60 -47.77 -4.04
N ASN A 10 -16.77 -48.34 -4.35
CA ASN A 10 -17.92 -47.63 -4.92
C ASN A 10 -17.69 -46.94 -6.29
N TYR A 11 -16.58 -47.22 -6.98
CA TYR A 11 -16.22 -46.58 -8.26
C TYR A 11 -17.32 -46.68 -9.32
N TYR A 12 -17.94 -47.86 -9.47
CA TYR A 12 -19.00 -48.06 -10.45
C TYR A 12 -20.28 -47.27 -10.10
N LEU A 13 -20.65 -47.23 -8.81
CA LEU A 13 -21.82 -46.45 -8.35
C LEU A 13 -21.60 -44.94 -8.55
N PHE A 14 -20.39 -44.46 -8.27
CA PHE A 14 -20.03 -43.06 -8.51
C PHE A 14 -20.09 -42.70 -10.00
N THR A 15 -19.46 -43.51 -10.86
CA THR A 15 -19.37 -43.21 -12.30
C THR A 15 -20.71 -43.27 -13.05
N GLN A 16 -21.73 -43.92 -12.48
CA GLN A 16 -23.12 -43.83 -12.98
C GLN A 16 -23.76 -42.47 -12.73
N GLN A 17 -23.43 -41.82 -11.61
CA GLN A 17 -23.96 -40.50 -11.27
C GLN A 17 -23.13 -39.39 -11.90
N ILE A 18 -21.80 -39.55 -11.93
CA ILE A 18 -20.83 -38.59 -12.45
C ILE A 18 -19.93 -39.31 -13.47
N PRO A 19 -20.29 -39.26 -14.77
CA PRO A 19 -19.49 -39.89 -15.83
C PRO A 19 -18.11 -39.23 -15.93
N LEU A 20 -17.06 -40.04 -15.84
CA LEU A 20 -15.68 -39.57 -16.01
C LEU A 20 -15.20 -39.81 -17.44
N ILE A 21 -14.80 -38.74 -18.14
CA ILE A 21 -14.06 -38.81 -19.40
C ILE A 21 -12.64 -39.36 -19.19
N ASN A 22 -11.96 -39.76 -20.26
CA ASN A 22 -10.65 -40.39 -20.18
C ASN A 22 -9.60 -39.49 -19.51
N GLU A 23 -9.63 -38.19 -19.77
CA GLU A 23 -8.73 -37.20 -19.14
C GLU A 23 -8.93 -37.16 -17.62
N ASN A 24 -10.18 -37.07 -17.16
CA ASN A 24 -10.51 -37.08 -15.73
C ASN A 24 -10.06 -38.36 -15.03
N ARG A 25 -10.19 -39.52 -15.69
CA ARG A 25 -9.70 -40.79 -15.15
C ARG A 25 -8.19 -40.82 -15.03
N ASN A 26 -7.48 -40.31 -16.04
CA ASN A 26 -6.03 -40.25 -16.02
C ASN A 26 -5.53 -39.35 -14.89
N LEU A 27 -6.18 -38.19 -14.67
CA LEU A 27 -5.88 -37.31 -13.54
C LEU A 27 -6.16 -37.97 -12.20
N LEU A 28 -7.30 -38.64 -12.04
CA LEU A 28 -7.65 -39.38 -10.83
C LEU A 28 -6.60 -40.48 -10.52
N TYR A 29 -6.24 -41.28 -11.52
CA TYR A 29 -5.25 -42.34 -11.36
C TYR A 29 -3.84 -41.80 -11.10
N LYS A 30 -3.48 -40.62 -11.61
CA LYS A 30 -2.16 -40.03 -11.37
C LYS A 30 -2.06 -39.34 -10.01
N ASN A 31 -3.06 -38.53 -9.68
CA ASN A 31 -2.99 -37.56 -8.58
C ASN A 31 -3.71 -38.03 -7.31
N GLY A 32 -4.60 -39.02 -7.42
CA GLY A 32 -5.44 -39.44 -6.31
C GLY A 32 -6.78 -38.70 -6.22
N PHE A 33 -6.94 -37.62 -7.00
CA PHE A 33 -8.14 -36.80 -7.07
C PHE A 33 -8.28 -36.21 -8.48
N VAL A 34 -9.47 -35.70 -8.79
CA VAL A 34 -9.75 -34.98 -10.04
C VAL A 34 -10.74 -33.85 -9.77
N VAL A 35 -10.52 -32.70 -10.41
CA VAL A 35 -11.50 -31.61 -10.47
C VAL A 35 -12.30 -31.76 -11.75
N ILE A 36 -13.63 -31.75 -11.64
CA ILE A 36 -14.53 -32.00 -12.76
C ILE A 36 -15.30 -30.71 -13.02
N GLU A 37 -15.16 -30.17 -14.22
CA GLU A 37 -15.95 -29.02 -14.67
C GLU A 37 -17.42 -29.39 -14.81
N ASN A 38 -18.30 -28.43 -14.57
CA ASN A 38 -19.74 -28.69 -14.52
C ASN A 38 -20.32 -29.19 -15.84
N ASP A 39 -19.74 -28.73 -16.96
CA ASP A 39 -20.13 -29.12 -18.32
C ASP A 39 -19.97 -30.62 -18.57
N VAL A 40 -18.96 -31.25 -17.94
CA VAL A 40 -18.74 -32.71 -18.02
C VAL A 40 -19.92 -33.49 -17.43
N THR A 41 -20.68 -32.87 -16.52
CA THR A 41 -21.88 -33.46 -15.92
C THR A 41 -23.18 -33.05 -16.63
N ASN A 42 -23.11 -32.40 -17.80
CA ASN A 42 -24.25 -31.77 -18.48
C ASN A 42 -25.03 -30.80 -17.57
N ASN A 43 -24.33 -30.06 -16.71
CA ASN A 43 -24.94 -29.15 -15.72
C ASN A 43 -25.96 -29.83 -14.79
N ARG A 44 -25.82 -31.15 -14.57
CA ARG A 44 -26.67 -31.92 -13.66
C ARG A 44 -26.52 -31.45 -12.20
N PHE A 45 -25.34 -30.95 -11.85
CA PHE A 45 -25.07 -30.32 -10.56
C PHE A 45 -24.99 -28.81 -10.78
N LYS A 46 -25.64 -28.02 -9.93
CA LYS A 46 -25.63 -26.56 -10.07
C LYS A 46 -24.40 -25.98 -9.38
N ALA A 47 -23.24 -26.07 -10.03
CA ALA A 47 -21.94 -25.68 -9.49
C ALA A 47 -21.82 -24.20 -9.09
N GLU A 48 -22.70 -23.34 -9.62
CA GLU A 48 -22.75 -21.90 -9.32
C GLU A 48 -23.06 -21.59 -7.85
N GLN A 49 -23.78 -22.49 -7.15
CA GLN A 49 -24.13 -22.31 -5.74
C GLN A 49 -23.75 -23.56 -4.96
N VAL A 50 -22.88 -23.38 -3.96
CA VAL A 50 -22.43 -24.45 -3.06
C VAL A 50 -23.63 -25.20 -2.47
N ASN A 51 -24.63 -24.47 -1.96
CA ASN A 51 -25.84 -25.06 -1.39
C ASN A 51 -26.65 -25.90 -2.40
N ALA A 52 -26.75 -25.43 -3.65
CA ALA A 52 -27.47 -26.15 -4.69
C ALA A 52 -26.71 -27.42 -5.11
N THR A 53 -25.38 -27.33 -5.22
CA THR A 53 -24.50 -28.47 -5.53
C THR A 53 -24.63 -29.57 -4.48
N TYR A 54 -24.50 -29.21 -3.21
CA TYR A 54 -24.61 -30.16 -2.09
C TYR A 54 -25.99 -30.83 -2.05
N ARG A 55 -27.05 -30.07 -2.32
CA ARG A 55 -28.41 -30.63 -2.42
C ARG A 55 -28.52 -31.62 -3.57
N SER A 56 -28.02 -31.28 -4.75
CA SER A 56 -28.05 -32.18 -5.93
C SER A 56 -27.24 -33.45 -5.72
N LEU A 57 -26.05 -33.35 -5.13
CA LEU A 57 -25.21 -34.51 -4.79
C LEU A 57 -25.90 -35.44 -3.78
N LYS A 58 -26.52 -34.86 -2.74
CA LYS A 58 -27.29 -35.60 -1.74
C LYS A 58 -28.48 -36.34 -2.37
N VAL A 59 -29.24 -35.68 -3.26
CA VAL A 59 -30.36 -36.30 -3.98
C VAL A 59 -29.88 -37.42 -4.91
N ALA A 60 -28.70 -37.26 -5.53
CA ALA A 60 -28.09 -38.27 -6.39
C ALA A 60 -27.44 -39.44 -5.62
N GLY A 61 -27.44 -39.41 -4.28
CA GLY A 61 -26.80 -40.43 -3.46
C GLY A 61 -25.27 -40.45 -3.55
N VAL A 62 -24.66 -39.35 -4.00
CA VAL A 62 -23.21 -39.21 -4.07
C VAL A 62 -22.71 -38.79 -2.68
N PRO A 63 -21.75 -39.53 -2.07
CA PRO A 63 -21.17 -39.15 -0.79
C PRO A 63 -20.51 -37.77 -0.86
N ILE A 64 -20.77 -36.94 0.14
CA ILE A 64 -20.22 -35.59 0.26
C ILE A 64 -19.18 -35.60 1.37
N PHE A 65 -17.95 -35.19 1.04
CA PHE A 65 -16.88 -34.96 2.00
C PHE A 65 -16.71 -33.45 2.18
N VAL A 66 -16.84 -32.97 3.42
CA VAL A 66 -16.73 -31.55 3.77
C VAL A 66 -15.49 -31.36 4.61
N THR A 67 -14.59 -30.48 4.16
CA THR A 67 -13.40 -30.10 4.91
C THR A 67 -13.64 -28.80 5.67
N THR A 68 -12.69 -28.48 6.56
CA THR A 68 -12.63 -27.17 7.23
C THR A 68 -12.57 -26.00 6.23
N ASP A 69 -12.09 -26.23 5.00
CA ASP A 69 -11.99 -25.20 3.96
C ASP A 69 -13.35 -24.62 3.58
N SER A 70 -14.43 -25.39 3.73
CA SER A 70 -15.79 -24.86 3.48
C SER A 70 -16.18 -23.79 4.50
N LEU A 71 -15.75 -23.95 5.77
CA LEU A 71 -15.96 -22.94 6.80
C LEU A 71 -15.01 -21.75 6.59
N LEU A 72 -13.74 -22.02 6.25
CA LEU A 72 -12.76 -20.97 5.96
C LEU A 72 -13.18 -20.10 4.77
N HIS A 73 -13.73 -20.71 3.72
CA HIS A 73 -14.25 -19.99 2.56
C HIS A 73 -15.42 -19.07 2.92
N LEU A 74 -16.37 -19.54 3.74
CA LEU A 74 -17.46 -18.69 4.22
C LEU A 74 -16.95 -17.54 5.08
N TYR A 75 -15.93 -17.79 5.90
CA TYR A 75 -15.25 -16.74 6.67
C TYR A 75 -14.61 -15.70 5.74
N HIS A 76 -13.91 -16.13 4.68
CA HIS A 76 -13.33 -15.21 3.69
C HIS A 76 -14.39 -14.35 2.98
N ILE A 77 -15.51 -14.94 2.54
CA ILE A 77 -16.60 -14.17 1.93
C ILE A 77 -17.17 -13.15 2.92
N GLN A 78 -17.40 -13.57 4.17
CA GLN A 78 -17.92 -12.67 5.19
C GLN A 78 -16.95 -11.53 5.48
N PHE A 79 -15.66 -11.83 5.58
CA PHE A 79 -14.60 -10.86 5.81
C PHE A 79 -14.55 -9.82 4.68
N ASP A 80 -14.47 -10.29 3.43
CA ASP A 80 -14.41 -9.47 2.22
C ASP A 80 -15.64 -8.55 2.09
N GLU A 81 -16.84 -9.10 2.24
CA GLU A 81 -18.09 -8.32 2.17
C GLU A 81 -18.23 -7.31 3.32
N THR A 82 -17.70 -7.61 4.50
CA THR A 82 -17.75 -6.66 5.62
C THR A 82 -16.75 -5.53 5.40
N LEU A 83 -15.52 -5.85 4.98
CA LEU A 83 -14.47 -4.88 4.71
C LEU A 83 -14.91 -3.94 3.57
N LYS A 84 -15.38 -4.50 2.45
CA LYS A 84 -15.92 -3.73 1.32
C LYS A 84 -16.96 -2.70 1.76
N ARG A 85 -17.93 -3.11 2.59
CA ARG A 85 -19.00 -2.21 3.07
C ARG A 85 -18.45 -1.11 3.95
N ILE A 86 -17.53 -1.43 4.86
CA ILE A 86 -16.90 -0.42 5.72
C ILE A 86 -16.11 0.58 4.87
N GLU A 87 -15.35 0.09 3.89
CA GLU A 87 -14.56 0.94 2.98
C GLU A 87 -15.45 1.90 2.18
N GLU A 88 -16.52 1.38 1.58
CA GLU A 88 -17.42 2.13 0.72
C GLU A 88 -18.35 3.09 1.49
N GLU A 89 -18.94 2.63 2.59
CA GLU A 89 -19.98 3.37 3.33
C GLU A 89 -19.40 4.29 4.41
N GLU A 90 -18.26 3.94 5.02
CA GLU A 90 -17.71 4.65 6.17
C GLU A 90 -16.32 5.26 5.92
N PHE A 91 -15.35 4.48 5.43
CA PHE A 91 -13.96 4.96 5.35
C PHE A 91 -13.73 5.99 4.25
N TYR A 92 -14.41 5.88 3.12
CA TYR A 92 -14.24 6.84 2.03
C TYR A 92 -14.41 8.29 2.50
N ASP A 93 -15.55 8.59 3.12
CA ASP A 93 -15.90 9.93 3.57
C ASP A 93 -14.97 10.38 4.71
N LYS A 94 -14.55 9.45 5.59
CA LYS A 94 -13.60 9.73 6.68
C LYS A 94 -12.18 10.00 6.19
N LEU A 95 -11.73 9.26 5.17
CA LEU A 95 -10.44 9.46 4.55
C LEU A 95 -10.40 10.83 3.86
N TRP A 96 -11.44 11.17 3.11
CA TRP A 96 -11.59 12.52 2.54
C TRP A 96 -11.50 13.61 3.62
N GLU A 97 -12.27 13.46 4.70
CA GLU A 97 -12.28 14.40 5.81
C GLU A 97 -10.92 14.54 6.51
N LEU A 98 -10.18 13.44 6.61
CA LEU A 98 -8.83 13.39 7.18
C LEU A 98 -7.81 14.07 6.26
N ASP A 99 -7.77 13.69 4.99
CA ASP A 99 -6.84 14.25 4.00
C ASP A 99 -7.07 15.74 3.79
N LYS A 100 -8.34 16.17 3.84
CA LYS A 100 -8.68 17.60 3.78
C LYS A 100 -8.14 18.37 4.97
N ALA A 101 -8.28 17.84 6.18
CA ALA A 101 -7.75 18.48 7.38
C ALA A 101 -6.21 18.58 7.33
N PHE A 102 -5.54 17.52 6.89
CA PHE A 102 -4.09 17.54 6.71
C PHE A 102 -3.61 18.45 5.56
N LEU A 103 -4.38 18.55 4.47
CA LEU A 103 -4.09 19.50 3.40
C LEU A 103 -4.14 20.94 3.92
N GLU A 104 -5.20 21.30 4.65
CA GLU A 104 -5.37 22.63 5.25
C GLU A 104 -4.22 22.94 6.21
N ALA A 105 -3.88 22.02 7.11
CA ALA A 105 -2.74 22.14 8.03
C ALA A 105 -1.39 22.30 7.29
N SER A 106 -1.18 21.55 6.21
CA SER A 106 0.04 21.63 5.41
C SER A 106 0.17 22.97 4.66
N ILE A 107 -0.96 23.55 4.23
CA ILE A 107 -1.00 24.88 3.60
C ILE A 107 -0.64 25.96 4.62
N GLU A 108 -1.14 25.85 5.85
CA GLU A 108 -0.79 26.75 6.96
C GLU A 108 0.71 26.71 7.26
N ASP A 109 1.31 25.51 7.36
CA ASP A 109 2.75 25.36 7.57
C ASP A 109 3.57 26.00 6.45
N TYR A 110 3.18 25.79 5.19
CA TYR A 110 3.91 26.35 4.06
C TYR A 110 3.84 27.88 4.01
N ASN A 111 2.67 28.46 4.26
CA ASN A 111 2.50 29.91 4.27
C ASN A 111 3.32 30.54 5.41
N GLU A 112 3.28 29.95 6.59
CA GLU A 112 4.03 30.45 7.74
C GLU A 112 5.54 30.30 7.58
N ALA A 113 6.01 29.16 7.05
CA ALA A 113 7.42 28.95 6.77
C ALA A 113 7.97 30.04 5.83
N LYS A 114 7.16 30.44 4.84
CA LYS A 114 7.47 31.56 3.95
C LYS A 114 7.43 32.92 4.63
N GLU A 115 6.42 33.21 5.44
CA GLU A 115 6.29 34.48 6.15
C GLU A 115 7.45 34.70 7.15
N ASN A 116 7.84 33.64 7.86
CA ASN A 116 8.89 33.67 8.86
C ASN A 116 10.31 33.53 8.31
N ASN A 117 10.48 33.33 6.99
CA ASN A 117 11.77 33.00 6.36
C ASN A 117 12.47 31.82 7.07
N SER A 118 11.70 30.75 7.29
CA SER A 118 12.22 29.50 7.87
C SER A 118 13.23 28.83 6.95
N ASP A 119 13.86 27.76 7.44
CA ASP A 119 14.76 26.94 6.63
C ASP A 119 14.09 26.49 5.32
N GLU A 120 14.87 26.50 4.23
CA GLU A 120 14.41 26.08 2.90
C GLU A 120 13.92 24.63 2.92
N GLU A 121 14.57 23.76 3.70
CA GLU A 121 14.22 22.34 3.80
C GLU A 121 12.85 22.14 4.46
N VAL A 122 12.55 22.92 5.50
CA VAL A 122 11.25 22.88 6.19
C VAL A 122 10.15 23.44 5.30
N THR A 123 10.45 24.54 4.58
CA THR A 123 9.51 25.14 3.61
C THR A 123 9.18 24.17 2.47
N GLU A 124 10.18 23.47 1.94
CA GLU A 124 9.99 22.46 0.90
C GLU A 124 9.24 21.24 1.43
N ALA A 125 9.50 20.81 2.67
CA ALA A 125 8.76 19.73 3.31
C ALA A 125 7.26 20.06 3.42
N ALA A 126 6.92 21.25 3.92
CA ALA A 126 5.53 21.71 3.98
C ALA A 126 4.90 21.76 2.58
N ARG A 127 5.62 22.26 1.57
CA ARG A 127 5.14 22.27 0.16
C ARG A 127 4.83 20.86 -0.34
N ARG A 128 5.68 19.87 -0.06
CA ARG A 128 5.47 18.49 -0.48
C ARG A 128 4.33 17.81 0.26
N ASN A 129 4.09 18.14 1.52
CA ASN A 129 2.90 17.67 2.24
C ASN A 129 1.61 18.18 1.61
N VAL A 130 1.56 19.46 1.20
CA VAL A 130 0.43 20.00 0.42
C VAL A 130 0.22 19.18 -0.86
N ALA A 131 1.30 18.89 -1.60
CA ALA A 131 1.19 18.07 -2.81
C ALA A 131 0.72 16.64 -2.51
N TYR A 132 1.23 16.01 -1.45
CA TYR A 132 0.90 14.65 -1.03
C TYR A 132 -0.60 14.47 -0.73
N PHE A 133 -1.19 15.36 0.08
CA PHE A 133 -2.62 15.30 0.40
C PHE A 133 -3.50 15.79 -0.76
N ALA A 134 -3.01 16.72 -1.60
CA ALA A 134 -3.73 17.13 -2.80
C ALA A 134 -3.84 16.00 -3.85
N VAL A 135 -2.82 15.14 -3.98
CA VAL A 135 -2.91 13.93 -4.82
C VAL A 135 -3.98 12.99 -4.26
N ALA A 136 -3.96 12.68 -2.96
CA ALA A 136 -4.95 11.81 -2.32
C ALA A 136 -6.39 12.31 -2.52
N LEU A 137 -6.65 13.58 -2.23
CA LEU A 137 -7.96 14.18 -2.44
C LEU A 137 -8.36 14.22 -3.92
N SER A 138 -7.43 14.42 -4.85
CA SER A 138 -7.74 14.37 -6.28
C SER A 138 -8.18 12.96 -6.72
N LEU A 139 -7.58 11.92 -6.14
CA LEU A 139 -7.99 10.54 -6.40
C LEU A 139 -9.38 10.24 -5.82
N LEU A 140 -9.70 10.81 -4.65
CA LEU A 140 -11.01 10.68 -4.00
C LEU A 140 -12.11 11.60 -4.57
N GLU A 141 -11.77 12.71 -5.23
CA GLU A 141 -12.77 13.59 -5.85
C GLU A 141 -13.45 12.88 -7.03
N GLY A 142 -12.71 12.01 -7.72
CA GLY A 142 -13.22 11.19 -8.79
C GLY A 142 -13.58 12.01 -10.02
N LYS A 143 -12.61 12.23 -10.91
CA LYS A 143 -12.94 12.72 -12.26
C LYS A 143 -13.43 11.55 -13.09
N SER A 144 -14.63 11.67 -13.66
CA SER A 144 -15.19 10.65 -14.55
C SER A 144 -14.18 10.33 -15.67
N ASP A 145 -13.75 9.07 -15.77
CA ASP A 145 -12.87 8.60 -16.83
C ASP A 145 -13.62 8.66 -18.18
N PRO A 146 -13.19 9.51 -19.14
CA PRO A 146 -13.87 9.65 -20.42
C PRO A 146 -13.71 8.44 -21.36
N ASN A 147 -12.84 7.46 -21.05
CA ASN A 147 -12.58 6.30 -21.90
C ASN A 147 -13.22 4.99 -21.43
N ARG A 148 -14.02 5.01 -20.35
CA ARG A 148 -14.52 3.77 -19.77
C ARG A 148 -15.87 3.34 -20.32
N ILE A 149 -15.90 2.13 -20.86
CA ILE A 149 -17.11 1.42 -21.28
C ILE A 149 -18.01 1.24 -20.06
N GLU A 150 -19.18 1.88 -20.11
CA GLU A 150 -20.27 1.90 -19.13
C GLU A 150 -20.30 0.67 -18.19
N ALA A 151 -19.72 0.83 -17.00
CA ALA A 151 -20.24 0.11 -15.84
C ALA A 151 -21.60 0.74 -15.55
N LYS A 152 -22.66 -0.07 -15.52
CA LYS A 152 -24.02 0.40 -15.19
C LYS A 152 -24.07 0.90 -13.74
N SER A 153 -23.70 2.15 -13.51
CA SER A 153 -24.03 2.89 -12.30
C SER A 153 -25.27 3.74 -12.58
N THR A 154 -26.42 3.21 -12.18
CA THR A 154 -27.56 4.05 -11.82
C THR A 154 -27.24 4.71 -10.49
N GLU A 155 -27.49 6.02 -10.42
CA GLU A 155 -27.40 6.91 -9.24
C GLU A 155 -26.11 7.73 -9.12
N ASP A 156 -26.09 8.78 -9.92
CA ASP A 156 -25.31 10.01 -9.76
C ASP A 156 -25.74 10.75 -8.47
N GLN A 157 -25.09 10.45 -7.34
CA GLN A 157 -25.33 11.07 -6.03
C GLN A 157 -24.03 11.43 -5.27
N GLY A 158 -22.86 11.40 -5.92
CA GLY A 158 -21.56 11.50 -5.22
C GLY A 158 -20.81 12.82 -5.33
N SER A 159 -21.17 13.69 -6.28
CA SER A 159 -20.24 14.67 -6.86
C SER A 159 -20.23 16.06 -6.19
N GLU A 160 -21.20 16.44 -5.34
CA GLU A 160 -21.18 17.77 -4.69
C GLU A 160 -20.56 17.79 -3.29
N LYS A 161 -20.42 16.64 -2.61
CA LYS A 161 -19.95 16.60 -1.21
C LYS A 161 -18.43 16.67 -1.07
N HIS A 162 -17.70 16.21 -2.08
CA HIS A 162 -16.25 16.02 -2.04
C HIS A 162 -15.59 16.83 -3.15
N SER A 163 -15.43 18.14 -2.92
CA SER A 163 -14.66 19.00 -3.82
C SER A 163 -13.67 19.88 -3.06
N PHE A 164 -12.51 20.12 -3.69
CA PHE A 164 -11.45 20.98 -3.18
C PHE A 164 -10.66 21.59 -4.33
N GLU A 165 -9.87 22.63 -4.05
CA GLU A 165 -9.01 23.25 -5.04
C GLU A 165 -7.54 22.93 -4.76
N VAL A 166 -6.84 22.40 -5.77
CA VAL A 166 -5.40 22.18 -5.69
C VAL A 166 -4.67 23.52 -5.69
N PRO A 167 -3.86 23.84 -4.66
CA PRO A 167 -3.13 25.10 -4.61
C PRO A 167 -2.18 25.27 -5.80
N SER A 168 -2.15 26.47 -6.38
CA SER A 168 -1.41 26.74 -7.63
C SER A 168 0.09 26.45 -7.56
N PHE A 169 0.69 26.55 -6.37
CA PHE A 169 2.12 26.33 -6.14
C PHE A 169 2.53 24.85 -6.09
N VAL A 170 1.59 23.90 -6.05
CA VAL A 170 1.85 22.45 -6.17
C VAL A 170 1.18 21.82 -7.39
N LYS A 171 0.32 22.56 -8.10
CA LYS A 171 -0.55 22.05 -9.15
C LYS A 171 0.19 21.23 -10.22
N GLU A 172 1.32 21.72 -10.71
CA GLU A 172 2.13 21.01 -11.72
C GLU A 172 2.60 19.64 -11.22
N ASN A 173 3.15 19.57 -10.01
CA ASN A 173 3.60 18.31 -9.42
C ASN A 173 2.43 17.34 -9.18
N VAL A 174 1.29 17.85 -8.71
CA VAL A 174 0.09 17.06 -8.47
C VAL A 174 -0.47 16.49 -9.77
N GLU A 175 -0.57 17.30 -10.83
CA GLU A 175 -1.06 16.84 -12.14
C GLU A 175 -0.12 15.80 -12.77
N ALA A 176 1.20 15.99 -12.63
CA ALA A 176 2.20 15.01 -13.09
C ALA A 176 2.11 13.68 -12.34
N GLU A 177 1.95 13.72 -11.00
CA GLU A 177 1.82 12.51 -10.18
C GLU A 177 0.53 11.75 -10.53
N LEU A 178 -0.60 12.46 -10.68
CA LEU A 178 -1.87 11.86 -11.07
C LEU A 178 -1.80 11.22 -12.46
N ALA A 179 -1.07 11.82 -13.41
CA ALA A 179 -0.89 11.25 -14.73
C ALA A 179 -0.15 9.89 -14.68
N LEU A 180 0.88 9.77 -13.82
CA LEU A 180 1.59 8.50 -13.60
C LEU A 180 0.67 7.45 -12.95
N ILE A 181 -0.10 7.86 -11.94
CA ILE A 181 -1.05 6.97 -11.26
C ILE A 181 -2.11 6.45 -12.21
N GLU A 182 -2.69 7.28 -13.09
CA GLU A 182 -3.71 6.86 -14.06
C GLU A 182 -3.13 6.07 -15.24
N ALA A 183 -1.86 6.29 -15.60
CA ALA A 183 -1.20 5.52 -16.66
C ALA A 183 -0.94 4.07 -16.24
N HIS A 184 -0.74 3.82 -14.95
CA HIS A 184 -0.42 2.49 -14.39
C HIS A 184 0.85 1.85 -14.99
N GLU A 185 1.79 2.66 -15.45
CA GLU A 185 3.00 2.23 -16.16
C GLU A 185 4.15 1.95 -15.19
N GLY A 186 4.24 0.71 -14.70
CA GLY A 186 5.43 0.14 -14.06
C GLY A 186 6.20 1.08 -13.10
N PHE A 187 7.54 1.03 -13.17
CA PHE A 187 8.40 1.87 -12.33
C PHE A 187 8.71 3.20 -13.00
N GLU A 188 8.44 4.31 -12.30
CA GLU A 188 8.82 5.67 -12.71
C GLU A 188 9.21 6.52 -11.49
N THR A 189 9.88 7.64 -11.73
CA THR A 189 10.29 8.55 -10.63
C THR A 189 9.13 9.48 -10.24
N SER A 190 8.76 9.50 -8.95
CA SER A 190 7.74 10.42 -8.45
C SER A 190 8.19 11.89 -8.59
N PRO A 191 7.40 12.78 -9.22
CA PRO A 191 7.69 14.21 -9.30
C PRO A 191 7.69 14.92 -7.93
N ILE A 192 7.05 14.34 -6.90
CA ILE A 192 6.99 14.90 -5.54
C ILE A 192 8.11 14.34 -4.67
N PHE A 193 8.33 13.03 -4.68
CA PHE A 193 9.22 12.34 -3.73
C PHE A 193 10.61 12.02 -4.30
N LEU A 194 10.76 12.07 -5.62
CA LEU A 194 12.04 11.92 -6.33
C LEU A 194 12.72 10.55 -6.15
N TYR A 195 11.94 9.52 -5.84
CA TYR A 195 12.37 8.11 -5.86
C TYR A 195 11.45 7.29 -6.78
N GLN A 196 11.90 6.08 -7.13
CA GLN A 196 11.18 5.15 -8.00
C GLN A 196 9.97 4.52 -7.31
N GLU A 197 8.78 4.67 -7.91
CA GLU A 197 7.52 4.08 -7.45
C GLU A 197 6.94 3.16 -8.55
N ASP A 198 6.28 2.07 -8.15
CA ASP A 198 5.61 1.14 -9.07
C ASP A 198 4.14 1.52 -9.27
N TYR A 199 3.88 2.35 -10.27
CA TYR A 199 2.54 2.80 -10.64
C TYR A 199 1.63 1.68 -11.15
N SER A 200 2.17 0.50 -11.51
CA SER A 200 1.35 -0.66 -11.88
C SER A 200 0.52 -1.24 -10.71
N GLN A 201 0.86 -0.85 -9.48
CA GLN A 201 0.12 -1.26 -8.27
C GLN A 201 -1.20 -0.49 -8.08
N TYR A 202 -1.38 0.63 -8.77
CA TYR A 202 -2.57 1.48 -8.62
C TYR A 202 -3.79 1.00 -9.43
N VAL A 203 -3.67 -0.13 -10.14
CA VAL A 203 -4.78 -0.76 -10.88
C VAL A 203 -5.76 -1.41 -9.89
N PRO A 204 -7.03 -0.96 -9.78
CA PRO A 204 -8.01 -1.58 -8.89
C PRO A 204 -8.31 -3.03 -9.27
N ARG A 205 -8.39 -3.91 -8.27
CA ARG A 205 -8.59 -5.37 -8.43
C ARG A 205 -9.60 -5.89 -7.39
N GLY A 206 -10.10 -7.11 -7.58
CA GLY A 206 -11.00 -7.74 -6.61
C GLY A 206 -12.30 -6.96 -6.40
N HIS A 207 -12.74 -6.83 -5.15
CA HIS A 207 -13.97 -6.11 -4.80
C HIS A 207 -13.94 -4.61 -5.10
N TYR A 208 -12.74 -4.01 -5.20
CA TYR A 208 -12.59 -2.58 -5.53
C TYR A 208 -13.15 -2.23 -6.91
N THR A 209 -13.26 -3.21 -7.81
CA THR A 209 -13.80 -3.00 -9.16
C THR A 209 -15.33 -2.87 -9.20
N SER A 210 -16.01 -2.97 -8.06
CA SER A 210 -17.48 -3.03 -8.01
C SER A 210 -18.19 -1.68 -8.03
N SER A 211 -17.51 -0.58 -7.72
CA SER A 211 -18.04 0.79 -7.83
C SER A 211 -16.93 1.80 -8.10
N GLU A 212 -17.27 2.96 -8.67
CA GLU A 212 -16.30 4.05 -8.87
C GLU A 212 -15.75 4.57 -7.53
N LYS A 213 -16.62 4.65 -6.51
CA LYS A 213 -16.24 5.02 -5.15
C LYS A 213 -15.15 4.10 -4.61
N LEU A 214 -15.31 2.79 -4.72
CA LEU A 214 -14.29 1.83 -4.27
C LEU A 214 -13.00 1.87 -5.10
N MET A 215 -13.08 2.18 -6.39
CA MET A 215 -11.89 2.34 -7.22
C MET A 215 -11.07 3.56 -6.84
N ASN A 216 -11.74 4.69 -6.60
CA ASN A 216 -11.10 5.92 -6.14
C ASN A 216 -10.48 5.73 -4.75
N TYR A 217 -11.22 5.08 -3.85
CA TYR A 217 -10.73 4.68 -2.53
C TYR A 217 -9.47 3.85 -2.63
N PHE A 218 -9.47 2.82 -3.49
CA PHE A 218 -8.32 1.96 -3.71
C PHE A 218 -7.10 2.78 -4.12
N LYS A 219 -7.20 3.64 -5.15
CA LYS A 219 -6.04 4.44 -5.59
C LYS A 219 -5.50 5.35 -4.49
N ALA A 220 -6.39 6.01 -3.73
CA ALA A 220 -5.98 6.88 -2.62
C ALA A 220 -5.33 6.09 -1.47
N MET A 221 -5.88 4.94 -1.09
CA MET A 221 -5.28 4.07 -0.09
C MET A 221 -3.96 3.46 -0.57
N MET A 222 -3.83 3.14 -1.85
CA MET A 222 -2.57 2.69 -2.45
C MET A 222 -1.51 3.80 -2.40
N TRP A 223 -1.90 5.05 -2.67
CA TRP A 223 -1.04 6.22 -2.52
C TRP A 223 -0.53 6.37 -1.07
N HIS A 224 -1.42 6.38 -0.08
CA HIS A 224 -1.04 6.46 1.34
C HIS A 224 -0.30 5.24 1.86
N GLY A 225 -0.54 4.08 1.28
CA GLY A 225 0.20 2.87 1.59
C GLY A 225 1.64 3.00 1.11
N ARG A 226 1.80 3.21 -0.18
CA ARG A 226 3.08 2.93 -0.85
C ARG A 226 4.06 4.08 -0.77
N ILE A 227 3.57 5.31 -0.75
CA ILE A 227 4.43 6.47 -0.59
C ILE A 227 4.96 6.51 0.83
N SER A 228 6.28 6.63 0.95
CA SER A 228 6.98 6.63 2.22
C SER A 228 7.90 7.83 2.31
N MET A 229 7.91 8.47 3.47
CA MET A 229 8.89 9.48 3.81
C MET A 229 10.14 8.76 4.34
N LEU A 230 11.31 8.99 3.76
CA LEU A 230 12.52 8.21 4.07
C LEU A 230 13.36 8.94 5.13
N LEU A 231 13.72 8.22 6.19
CA LEU A 231 14.56 8.75 7.29
C LEU A 231 16.05 8.89 6.88
N ARG A 232 16.49 8.10 5.89
CA ARG A 232 17.90 7.95 5.48
C ARG A 232 18.07 8.12 3.97
N SER A 233 19.14 8.80 3.58
CA SER A 233 19.49 9.14 2.19
C SER A 233 19.87 7.96 1.31
N GLY A 234 20.34 6.84 1.88
CA GLY A 234 20.77 5.66 1.12
C GLY A 234 19.66 4.93 0.35
N MET A 235 18.40 5.33 0.52
CA MET A 235 17.23 4.78 -0.19
C MET A 235 16.79 5.60 -1.39
N ILE A 236 17.27 6.84 -1.53
CA ILE A 236 16.98 7.70 -2.67
C ILE A 236 17.99 7.31 -3.76
N THR A 237 17.55 6.57 -4.77
CA THR A 237 18.44 6.07 -5.82
C THR A 237 19.15 7.23 -6.53
N ALA A 238 20.47 7.23 -6.46
CA ALA A 238 21.32 8.09 -7.28
C ALA A 238 21.42 7.52 -8.71
N GLU A 239 20.34 7.66 -9.51
CA GLU A 239 20.40 7.28 -10.93
C GLU A 239 20.59 8.47 -11.89
N GLU A 240 20.63 9.71 -11.39
CA GLU A 240 21.13 10.84 -12.18
C GLU A 240 22.64 11.01 -11.98
N SER A 241 23.43 10.08 -12.54
CA SER A 241 24.81 10.41 -12.94
C SER A 241 25.42 9.43 -13.95
N THR A 242 24.66 8.87 -14.89
CA THR A 242 25.31 8.29 -16.10
C THR A 242 24.46 8.43 -17.37
N ALA A 243 24.93 9.32 -18.26
CA ALA A 243 24.74 9.39 -19.71
C ALA A 243 23.31 9.67 -20.23
N GLU A 244 23.05 10.79 -20.91
CA GLU A 244 23.58 11.03 -22.26
C GLU A 244 24.35 12.35 -22.46
N GLU A 245 25.34 12.25 -23.34
CA GLU A 245 26.28 13.28 -23.76
C GLU A 245 25.60 14.55 -24.28
N SER A 246 25.80 15.66 -23.57
CA SER A 246 26.18 16.89 -24.25
C SER A 246 27.19 17.67 -23.42
N THR A 247 28.29 17.99 -24.09
CA THR A 247 29.50 18.64 -23.63
C THR A 247 29.28 19.89 -22.79
N THR A 248 29.61 19.85 -21.50
CA THR A 248 30.40 20.90 -20.82
C THR A 248 30.94 20.36 -19.49
N GLU A 249 32.24 20.53 -19.29
CA GLU A 249 33.00 20.12 -18.11
C GLU A 249 32.57 20.93 -16.88
N GLU A 250 31.76 20.34 -15.99
CA GLU A 250 31.75 20.75 -14.57
C GLU A 250 31.76 19.49 -13.70
N SER A 251 32.91 19.29 -13.04
CA SER A 251 33.12 18.23 -12.07
C SER A 251 32.27 18.50 -10.82
N MET A 252 31.08 17.92 -10.76
CA MET A 252 30.38 17.73 -9.48
C MET A 252 31.16 16.66 -8.70
N THR A 253 31.81 17.08 -7.62
CA THR A 253 32.55 16.16 -6.73
C THR A 253 31.59 15.19 -6.06
N GLU A 254 31.95 13.92 -5.85
CA GLU A 254 31.13 12.92 -5.13
C GLU A 254 30.56 13.42 -3.78
N SER A 255 31.23 14.41 -3.16
CA SER A 255 30.78 15.08 -1.94
C SER A 255 29.47 15.87 -2.09
N SER A 256 29.21 16.51 -3.24
CA SER A 256 28.02 17.35 -3.44
C SER A 256 26.77 16.52 -3.74
N ALA A 257 26.92 15.40 -4.45
CA ALA A 257 25.81 14.49 -4.70
C ALA A 257 25.31 13.81 -3.41
N LEU A 258 26.23 13.47 -2.49
CA LEU A 258 25.88 12.91 -1.20
C LEU A 258 25.15 13.93 -0.30
N GLU A 259 25.55 15.20 -0.38
CA GLU A 259 24.93 16.31 0.35
C GLU A 259 23.51 16.59 -0.13
N GLU A 260 23.27 16.54 -1.45
CA GLU A 260 21.93 16.67 -2.04
C GLU A 260 21.01 15.50 -1.66
N LEU A 261 21.52 14.26 -1.63
CA LEU A 261 20.76 13.10 -1.17
C LEU A 261 20.40 13.20 0.31
N ASP A 262 21.32 13.70 1.14
CA ASP A 262 21.05 13.93 2.56
C ASP A 262 20.01 15.03 2.76
N LYS A 263 20.11 16.14 2.01
CA LYS A 263 19.10 17.20 1.99
C LYS A 263 17.71 16.66 1.64
N LYS A 264 17.61 15.82 0.60
CA LYS A 264 16.32 15.19 0.20
C LYS A 264 15.74 14.30 1.32
N ALA A 265 16.58 13.52 2.00
CA ALA A 265 16.12 12.70 3.13
C ALA A 265 15.71 13.53 4.35
N ARG A 266 16.40 14.65 4.62
CA ARG A 266 16.00 15.60 5.68
C ARG A 266 14.64 16.22 5.39
N VAL A 267 14.42 16.68 4.16
CA VAL A 267 13.10 17.18 3.70
C VAL A 267 12.01 16.15 3.96
N GLN A 268 12.21 14.89 3.57
CA GLN A 268 11.21 13.84 3.81
C GLN A 268 11.02 13.54 5.31
N THR A 269 12.08 13.61 6.12
CA THR A 269 11.94 13.47 7.58
C THR A 269 11.12 14.62 8.17
N PHE A 270 11.35 15.87 7.71
CA PHE A 270 10.54 17.02 8.12
C PHE A 270 9.09 16.88 7.68
N GLN A 271 8.82 16.30 6.50
CA GLN A 271 7.45 16.03 6.05
C GLN A 271 6.70 15.18 7.07
N ALA A 272 7.30 14.07 7.49
CA ALA A 272 6.73 13.16 8.48
C ALA A 272 6.54 13.82 9.84
N LEU A 273 7.53 14.60 10.29
CA LEU A 273 7.48 15.32 11.56
C LEU A 273 6.36 16.37 11.59
N LEU A 274 6.19 17.15 10.52
CA LEU A 274 5.09 18.12 10.41
C LEU A 274 3.73 17.44 10.46
N ILE A 275 3.54 16.34 9.72
CA ILE A 275 2.29 15.57 9.74
C ILE A 275 2.02 15.02 11.14
N SER A 276 3.05 14.47 11.79
CA SER A 276 2.91 13.86 13.11
C SER A 276 2.67 14.89 14.21
N ASP A 277 3.23 16.10 14.08
CA ASP A 277 2.96 17.22 14.97
C ASP A 277 1.49 17.67 14.90
N HIS A 278 0.92 17.78 13.69
CA HIS A 278 -0.52 18.06 13.53
C HIS A 278 -1.39 16.91 14.05
N PHE A 279 -1.00 15.67 13.77
CA PHE A 279 -1.67 14.49 14.30
C PHE A 279 -1.70 14.47 15.82
N ASP A 280 -0.63 14.91 16.46
CA ASP A 280 -0.52 14.88 17.91
C ASP A 280 -1.28 16.01 18.60
N ARG A 281 -1.21 17.22 18.04
CA ARG A 281 -1.84 18.42 18.62
C ARG A 281 -3.36 18.51 18.40
N ASP A 282 -3.89 17.94 17.32
CA ASP A 282 -5.32 17.99 17.03
C ASP A 282 -6.02 16.66 17.38
N GLU A 283 -6.70 16.66 18.54
CA GLU A 283 -7.49 15.51 19.02
C GLU A 283 -8.56 15.04 18.02
N ASN A 284 -9.15 15.95 17.23
CA ASN A 284 -10.17 15.56 16.23
C ASN A 284 -9.52 14.86 15.04
N LEU A 285 -8.35 15.35 14.62
CA LEU A 285 -7.57 14.74 13.54
C LEU A 285 -7.10 13.34 13.95
N ARG A 286 -6.55 13.21 15.17
CA ARG A 286 -6.21 11.92 15.77
C ARG A 286 -7.40 10.97 15.81
N ALA A 287 -8.54 11.42 16.34
CA ALA A 287 -9.75 10.58 16.40
C ALA A 287 -10.24 10.10 15.02
N ARG A 288 -10.06 10.90 13.95
CA ARG A 288 -10.37 10.49 12.57
C ARG A 288 -9.42 9.41 12.07
N TRP A 289 -8.13 9.58 12.31
CA TRP A 289 -7.12 8.57 12.00
C TRP A 289 -7.38 7.27 12.76
N ASP A 290 -7.56 7.32 14.09
CA ASP A 290 -7.80 6.15 14.94
C ASP A 290 -9.02 5.35 14.45
N ARG A 291 -10.07 6.06 14.01
CA ARG A 291 -11.28 5.42 13.48
C ARG A 291 -11.02 4.57 12.23
N ILE A 292 -10.08 4.97 11.39
CA ILE A 292 -9.67 4.21 10.20
C ILE A 292 -8.64 3.15 10.60
N TYR A 293 -7.60 3.55 11.34
CA TYR A 293 -6.46 2.70 11.68
C TYR A 293 -6.83 1.53 12.59
N ASP A 294 -7.60 1.73 13.65
CA ASP A 294 -7.95 0.65 14.58
C ASP A 294 -8.76 -0.46 13.90
N VAL A 295 -9.67 -0.05 13.02
CA VAL A 295 -10.53 -0.99 12.30
C VAL A 295 -9.72 -1.69 11.22
N THR A 296 -8.91 -0.99 10.44
CA THR A 296 -8.03 -1.63 9.45
C THR A 296 -7.05 -2.59 10.14
N ALA A 297 -6.38 -2.17 11.20
CA ALA A 297 -5.47 -3.00 11.99
C ALA A 297 -6.13 -4.25 12.58
N PHE A 298 -7.40 -4.17 12.97
CA PHE A 298 -8.16 -5.35 13.40
C PHE A 298 -8.32 -6.40 12.29
N TYR A 299 -8.55 -5.97 11.04
CA TYR A 299 -8.75 -6.89 9.91
C TYR A 299 -7.44 -7.52 9.43
N VAL A 300 -6.34 -6.77 9.46
CA VAL A 300 -5.14 -7.11 8.67
C VAL A 300 -3.82 -7.06 9.46
N GLY A 301 -3.88 -6.63 10.73
CA GLY A 301 -2.72 -6.46 11.60
C GLY A 301 -2.21 -5.02 11.68
N PHE A 302 -1.43 -4.75 12.72
CA PHE A 302 -0.77 -3.46 12.92
C PHE A 302 0.36 -3.26 11.91
N SER A 303 0.66 -1.99 11.60
CA SER A 303 1.83 -1.66 10.81
C SER A 303 3.12 -1.96 11.60
N ASP A 304 4.11 -2.51 10.91
CA ASP A 304 5.48 -2.67 11.43
C ASP A 304 6.36 -1.43 11.12
N ASP A 305 5.84 -0.45 10.37
CA ASP A 305 6.52 0.79 10.02
C ASP A 305 6.32 1.87 11.10
N LEU A 306 7.23 2.85 11.16
CA LEU A 306 7.05 4.01 12.03
C LEU A 306 5.87 4.84 11.54
N GLY A 307 4.89 5.03 12.43
CA GLY A 307 3.68 5.77 12.17
C GLY A 307 3.60 7.10 12.93
N PRO A 308 2.44 7.77 12.89
CA PRO A 308 2.23 9.04 13.56
C PRO A 308 2.50 8.97 15.08
N TYR A 309 2.23 7.83 15.69
CA TYR A 309 2.36 7.63 17.13
C TYR A 309 3.82 7.63 17.58
N GLU A 310 4.69 6.87 16.91
CA GLU A 310 6.12 6.83 17.24
C GLU A 310 6.78 8.19 16.99
N TYR A 311 6.34 8.90 15.94
CA TYR A 311 6.80 10.26 15.69
C TYR A 311 6.30 11.27 16.73
N ALA A 312 5.05 11.15 17.19
CA ALA A 312 4.53 11.98 18.27
C ALA A 312 5.30 11.76 19.57
N GLU A 313 5.58 10.51 19.95
CA GLU A 313 6.39 10.19 21.12
C GLU A 313 7.83 10.74 21.02
N ALA A 314 8.43 10.71 19.82
CA ALA A 314 9.73 11.33 19.58
C ALA A 314 9.68 12.86 19.70
N LEU A 315 8.60 13.50 19.22
CA LEU A 315 8.37 14.93 19.38
C LEU A 315 8.20 15.31 20.86
N ASP A 316 7.43 14.54 21.63
CA ASP A 316 7.27 14.66 23.09
C ASP A 316 8.61 14.59 23.82
N ALA A 317 9.46 13.63 23.46
CA ALA A 317 10.76 13.45 24.08
C ALA A 317 11.72 14.63 23.85
N VAL A 318 11.66 15.27 22.67
CA VAL A 318 12.58 16.36 22.28
C VAL A 318 12.06 17.75 22.68
N PHE A 319 10.76 17.98 22.55
CA PHE A 319 10.15 19.30 22.71
C PHE A 319 9.20 19.41 23.92
N GLY A 320 8.82 18.28 24.54
CA GLY A 320 7.87 18.20 25.66
C GLY A 320 6.41 18.13 25.23
N ASP A 321 5.53 17.55 26.06
CA ASP A 321 4.16 17.12 25.72
C ASP A 321 3.12 18.26 25.51
N ASP A 322 3.45 19.52 25.82
CA ASP A 322 2.52 20.67 25.71
C ASP A 322 3.08 21.67 24.69
N ARG A 323 2.91 21.35 23.41
CA ARG A 323 3.42 22.14 22.29
C ARG A 323 2.31 22.91 21.62
N GLU A 324 2.45 24.22 21.57
CA GLU A 324 1.65 25.03 20.66
C GLU A 324 2.12 24.82 19.20
N ARG A 325 3.44 24.70 18.99
CA ARG A 325 4.06 24.46 17.69
C ARG A 325 5.51 23.98 17.82
N VAL A 326 6.00 23.24 16.83
CA VAL A 326 7.41 22.86 16.70
C VAL A 326 8.13 23.71 15.64
N SER A 327 9.36 24.11 15.96
CA SER A 327 10.31 24.65 14.99
C SER A 327 11.42 23.63 14.77
N PHE A 328 11.62 23.25 13.52
CA PHE A 328 12.60 22.23 13.15
C PHE A 328 13.88 22.89 12.62
N ASP A 329 15.02 22.39 13.09
CA ASP A 329 16.36 22.72 12.61
C ASP A 329 17.23 21.45 12.59
N ASN A 330 18.49 21.58 12.18
CA ASN A 330 19.39 20.42 12.08
C ASN A 330 19.75 19.79 13.44
N GLU A 331 19.77 20.57 14.52
CA GLU A 331 20.10 20.07 15.86
C GLU A 331 18.93 19.23 16.42
N THR A 332 17.72 19.78 16.35
CA THR A 332 16.48 19.11 16.74
C THR A 332 16.21 17.89 15.86
N LEU A 333 16.44 17.96 14.55
CA LEU A 333 16.34 16.79 13.66
C LEU A 333 17.25 15.65 14.08
N THR A 334 18.47 15.96 14.52
CA THR A 334 19.42 14.95 14.99
C THR A 334 18.90 14.29 16.27
N ALA A 335 18.37 15.07 17.22
CA ALA A 335 17.77 14.54 18.44
C ALA A 335 16.56 13.64 18.14
N LEU A 336 15.67 14.08 17.24
CA LEU A 336 14.49 13.31 16.82
C LEU A 336 14.88 11.99 16.16
N LYS A 337 15.88 12.00 15.28
CA LYS A 337 16.41 10.76 14.68
C LYS A 337 16.93 9.78 15.73
N VAL A 338 17.60 10.27 16.78
CA VAL A 338 18.08 9.42 17.88
C VAL A 338 16.93 8.79 18.66
N GLU A 339 15.83 9.52 18.87
CA GLU A 339 14.63 8.97 19.51
C GLU A 339 13.95 7.92 18.61
N LEU A 340 13.79 8.22 17.32
CA LEU A 340 13.17 7.32 16.34
C LEU A 340 13.96 6.01 16.13
N GLU A 341 15.30 6.05 16.27
CA GLU A 341 16.15 4.86 16.19
C GLU A 341 15.96 3.87 17.36
N LYS A 342 15.24 4.25 18.42
CA LYS A 342 14.92 3.35 19.54
C LYS A 342 13.81 2.35 19.20
N TYR A 343 12.98 2.66 18.21
CA TYR A 343 11.87 1.81 17.79
C TYR A 343 12.37 0.70 16.85
N GLU A 344 11.64 -0.42 16.80
CA GLU A 344 11.99 -1.50 15.88
C GLU A 344 11.84 -1.03 14.43
N GLY A 345 12.82 -1.38 13.58
CA GLY A 345 12.71 -1.15 12.15
C GLY A 345 11.67 -2.09 11.51
N PRO A 346 11.21 -1.76 10.30
CA PRO A 346 10.20 -2.55 9.61
C PRO A 346 10.72 -3.95 9.27
N LYS A 347 9.83 -4.93 9.42
CA LYS A 347 10.12 -6.34 9.09
C LYS A 347 9.85 -6.66 7.62
N ILE A 348 9.00 -5.87 6.97
CA ILE A 348 8.62 -6.00 5.56
C ILE A 348 8.58 -4.60 4.95
N TYR A 349 9.25 -4.39 3.81
CA TYR A 349 9.27 -3.09 3.13
C TYR A 349 8.07 -2.94 2.18
N GLY A 350 7.33 -1.82 2.30
CA GLY A 350 6.00 -1.63 1.70
C GLY A 350 5.91 -1.29 0.21
N GLY A 351 6.98 -0.96 -0.53
CA GLY A 351 6.74 -0.59 -1.94
C GLY A 351 7.86 -0.36 -2.95
N THR A 352 9.09 -0.05 -2.57
CA THR A 352 10.13 0.39 -3.52
C THR A 352 10.88 -0.77 -4.17
N GLY A 353 10.13 -1.68 -4.82
CA GLY A 353 10.67 -2.91 -5.41
C GLY A 353 12.11 -2.79 -5.95
N LYS A 354 13.00 -3.68 -5.48
CA LYS A 354 14.45 -3.73 -5.77
C LYS A 354 15.28 -2.50 -5.36
N ILE A 355 15.24 -2.10 -4.09
CA ILE A 355 16.42 -1.44 -3.50
C ILE A 355 17.51 -2.49 -3.24
N ILE A 356 18.46 -2.62 -4.16
CA ILE A 356 19.73 -3.32 -3.91
C ILE A 356 20.69 -2.30 -3.29
N LEU A 357 21.01 -2.50 -2.01
CA LEU A 357 22.04 -1.75 -1.29
C LEU A 357 23.40 -1.85 -2.02
N ALA A 358 23.86 -0.75 -2.63
CA ALA A 358 25.26 -0.60 -3.00
C ALA A 358 26.04 -0.15 -1.76
N VAL A 359 26.47 -1.10 -0.92
CA VAL A 359 27.44 -0.81 0.15
C VAL A 359 28.77 -0.40 -0.51
N PRO A 360 29.36 0.77 -0.20
CA PRO A 360 30.71 1.08 -0.65
C PRO A 360 31.63 -0.01 -0.11
N LYS A 361 32.40 -0.67 -0.99
CA LYS A 361 33.37 -1.71 -0.62
C LYS A 361 34.46 -1.12 0.31
N LEU A 362 34.18 -0.97 1.60
CA LEU A 362 35.22 -0.90 2.61
C LEU A 362 35.68 -2.34 2.87
N LYS A 363 36.91 -2.61 2.41
CA LYS A 363 37.69 -3.83 2.64
C LYS A 363 37.45 -4.42 4.03
N THR A 364 36.69 -5.51 4.10
CA THR A 364 36.92 -6.54 5.12
C THR A 364 36.97 -7.91 4.44
N LYS A 365 38.20 -8.35 4.21
CA LYS A 365 38.56 -9.65 3.65
C LYS A 365 38.63 -10.64 4.81
N LEU A 366 37.52 -11.27 5.16
CA LEU A 366 37.33 -12.47 6.03
C LEU A 366 35.79 -12.56 6.22
N LEU A 367 35.01 -13.53 5.77
CA LEU A 367 35.12 -14.97 5.92
C LEU A 367 34.15 -15.60 4.89
N MET A 368 34.65 -16.23 3.83
CA MET A 368 33.88 -17.26 3.12
C MET A 368 34.07 -18.55 3.88
N LEU A 369 33.04 -19.09 4.53
CA LEU A 369 32.83 -20.52 4.86
C LEU A 369 31.68 -20.68 5.86
N GLN A 370 30.43 -20.84 5.38
CA GLN A 370 29.55 -21.97 5.76
C GLN A 370 28.19 -21.82 5.09
N LYS A 371 27.97 -22.64 4.07
CA LYS A 371 26.67 -22.96 3.51
C LYS A 371 26.19 -24.24 4.19
N VAL A 372 25.53 -24.14 5.36
CA VAL A 372 24.77 -25.24 5.96
C VAL A 372 23.62 -24.65 6.79
N SER A 373 22.42 -25.20 6.60
CA SER A 373 21.14 -24.96 7.29
C SER A 373 20.37 -23.70 6.89
N GLY A 374 19.11 -23.93 6.50
CA GLY A 374 18.19 -22.91 6.02
C GLY A 374 17.63 -22.06 7.14
N SER A 375 17.77 -20.76 6.97
CA SER A 375 16.82 -19.72 7.33
C SER A 375 17.29 -18.47 6.59
N TRP A 376 16.43 -17.82 5.82
CA TRP A 376 16.72 -16.48 5.33
C TRP A 376 16.54 -15.55 6.53
N VAL A 377 17.63 -15.25 7.24
CA VAL A 377 17.69 -14.12 8.16
C VAL A 377 18.13 -12.95 7.30
N ASN A 378 17.16 -12.14 6.87
CA ASN A 378 17.46 -10.81 6.34
C ASN A 378 17.57 -9.88 7.54
N ASP A 379 18.78 -9.39 7.78
CA ASP A 379 19.07 -8.32 8.72
C ASP A 379 18.69 -6.99 8.04
N THR A 380 17.47 -6.50 8.30
CA THR A 380 16.86 -5.32 7.67
C THR A 380 16.83 -4.14 8.64
N SER A 381 17.96 -3.48 8.82
CA SER A 381 18.01 -2.21 9.53
C SER A 381 17.71 -1.06 8.55
N GLN A 382 16.44 -0.72 8.26
CA GLN A 382 16.12 0.48 7.48
C GLN A 382 14.63 0.84 7.37
N THR A 383 14.28 2.08 7.76
CA THR A 383 12.94 2.62 8.10
C THR A 383 12.31 3.49 6.99
N PRO A 384 11.11 3.14 6.48
CA PRO A 384 10.15 4.09 5.91
C PRO A 384 9.30 4.71 7.03
N ILE A 385 8.63 5.80 6.70
CA ILE A 385 7.77 6.57 7.59
C ILE A 385 6.42 6.72 6.89
N PHE A 386 5.36 6.36 7.61
CA PHE A 386 3.98 6.26 7.13
C PHE A 386 3.79 5.28 5.97
N SER A 387 3.21 4.13 6.30
CA SER A 387 2.68 3.22 5.31
C SER A 387 1.43 2.55 5.88
N ILE A 388 0.29 2.78 5.22
CA ILE A 388 -0.89 1.92 5.37
C ILE A 388 -0.72 0.64 4.49
N SER A 389 0.47 0.36 3.94
CA SER A 389 0.63 -0.60 2.83
C SER A 389 0.70 -2.07 3.24
N SER A 390 0.83 -2.39 4.52
CA SER A 390 0.79 -3.80 4.93
C SER A 390 -0.61 -4.41 4.86
N VAL A 391 -1.62 -3.59 4.57
CA VAL A 391 -3.02 -3.83 4.95
C VAL A 391 -3.88 -4.42 3.82
N LEU A 392 -3.61 -4.13 2.54
CA LEU A 392 -4.64 -4.29 1.49
C LEU A 392 -4.27 -5.24 0.33
N LEU A 393 -3.16 -5.99 0.46
CA LEU A 393 -2.62 -6.86 -0.59
C LEU A 393 -2.77 -8.37 -0.32
N LEU A 394 -3.60 -8.77 0.65
CA LEU A 394 -4.13 -10.13 0.77
C LEU A 394 -5.51 -10.21 0.12
#